data_AF-A0A085V571-F1
#
_entry.id   AF-A0A085V571-F1
#
_cell.length_a   1.000
_cell.length_b   1.000
_cell.length_c   1.000
_cell.angle_alpha   90.00
_cell.angle_beta   90.00
_cell.angle_gamma   90.00
#
_symmetry.space_group_name_H-M   'P 1'
#
loop_
_entity.id
_entity.type
_entity.pdbx_description
1 polymer ?
#
loop_
_entity_poly.entity_id
_entity_poly.type
_entity_poly.pdbx_seq_one_letter_code
_entity_poly.pdbx_strand_id
1 'polypeptide(L)'
;MSEVVEMDIKPGQSVVSVQAWGAGSGTGRSAKLKQRLPTFNYLEKAARRRIPGFAFDFVDGGTGEHLAAERNRSALDAVQIIPRYGVCAALNTEVELFGRRYASPIGIGTEEPDHVAQLLEEELRTALAQHGAYTCAQLRNAAVRHSAAWQP
;
A
#
# COMPACT_ATOMS: atom_id res chain seq x y z
N MET A 1 -37.48 -38.56 -19.17
CA MET A 1 -37.68 -38.76 -17.73
C MET A 1 -36.55 -38.05 -17.03
N SER A 2 -36.89 -36.93 -16.38
CA SER A 2 -36.01 -35.98 -15.73
C SER A 2 -35.75 -36.43 -14.30
N GLU A 3 -34.49 -36.72 -13.97
CA GLU A 3 -34.06 -37.05 -12.61
C GLU A 3 -33.64 -35.74 -11.93
N VAL A 4 -34.47 -35.29 -11.01
CA VAL A 4 -34.23 -34.13 -10.15
C VAL A 4 -33.28 -34.58 -9.05
N VAL A 5 -32.02 -34.14 -9.12
CA VAL A 5 -31.06 -34.32 -8.02
C VAL A 5 -31.36 -33.24 -6.99
N GLU A 6 -32.09 -33.63 -5.96
CA GLU A 6 -32.40 -32.82 -4.79
C GLU A 6 -31.10 -32.59 -3.99
N MET A 7 -30.62 -31.35 -3.97
CA MET A 7 -29.38 -30.97 -3.29
C MET A 7 -29.70 -30.65 -1.83
N ASP A 8 -29.52 -31.63 -0.95
CA ASP A 8 -29.77 -31.56 0.49
C ASP A 8 -28.76 -30.60 1.17
N ILE A 9 -29.16 -29.33 1.33
CA ILE A 9 -28.39 -28.32 2.05
C ILE A 9 -28.59 -28.57 3.55
N LYS A 10 -27.65 -29.29 4.17
CA LYS A 10 -27.62 -29.47 5.63
C LYS A 10 -27.53 -28.11 6.35
N PRO A 11 -28.48 -27.76 7.24
CA PRO A 11 -28.42 -26.53 8.01
C PRO A 11 -27.41 -26.72 9.15
N GLY A 12 -26.24 -26.08 9.04
CA GLY A 12 -25.19 -26.21 10.06
C GLY A 12 -23.78 -25.84 9.61
N GLN A 13 -23.58 -25.50 8.33
CA GLN A 13 -22.32 -24.87 7.92
C GLN A 13 -22.28 -23.47 8.53
N SER A 14 -21.32 -23.23 9.42
CA SER A 14 -21.00 -21.88 9.89
C SER A 14 -20.86 -21.00 8.66
N VAL A 15 -21.75 -20.03 8.49
CA VAL A 15 -21.56 -18.94 7.54
C VAL A 15 -20.25 -18.27 7.96
N VAL A 16 -19.16 -18.67 7.32
CA VAL A 16 -17.90 -17.93 7.36
C VAL A 16 -18.32 -16.51 7.05
N SER A 17 -18.10 -15.58 7.97
CA SER A 17 -18.42 -14.19 7.74
C SER A 17 -17.60 -13.75 6.55
N VAL A 18 -18.20 -13.77 5.37
CA VAL A 18 -17.59 -13.27 4.16
C VAL A 18 -17.49 -11.76 4.41
N GLN A 19 -16.34 -11.33 4.92
CA GLN A 19 -15.92 -9.95 4.81
C GLN A 19 -15.72 -9.72 3.31
N ALA A 20 -16.82 -9.41 2.64
CA ALA A 20 -16.81 -9.07 1.23
C ALA A 20 -15.88 -7.87 1.01
N TRP A 21 -15.49 -7.61 -0.22
CA TRP A 21 -14.73 -6.41 -0.59
C TRP A 21 -15.70 -5.54 -1.38
N GLY A 22 -16.59 -4.84 -0.67
CA GLY A 22 -17.65 -4.05 -1.30
C GLY A 22 -18.15 -2.93 -0.41
N ALA A 23 -18.91 -1.99 -0.98
CA ALA A 23 -19.40 -0.79 -0.29
C ALA A 23 -20.24 -1.05 0.99
N GLY A 24 -20.58 -2.31 1.31
CA GLY A 24 -21.33 -2.71 2.51
C GLY A 24 -20.61 -3.69 3.45
N SER A 25 -19.32 -4.00 3.26
CA SER A 25 -18.67 -5.14 3.91
C SER A 25 -17.97 -4.87 5.26
N GLY A 26 -18.19 -3.69 5.83
CA GLY A 26 -17.76 -3.38 7.19
C GLY A 26 -18.11 -1.96 7.60
N THR A 27 -18.48 -1.77 8.87
CA THR A 27 -18.80 -0.45 9.44
C THR A 27 -17.61 0.21 10.14
N GLY A 28 -16.44 -0.44 10.17
CA GLY A 28 -15.25 0.02 10.88
C GLY A 28 -14.39 1.05 10.12
N ARG A 29 -13.43 1.66 10.84
CA ARG A 29 -12.48 2.66 10.29
C ARG A 29 -11.73 2.15 9.06
N SER A 30 -11.29 0.90 9.06
CA SER A 30 -10.60 0.26 7.94
C SER A 30 -11.49 0.08 6.72
N ALA A 31 -12.77 -0.27 6.91
CA ALA A 31 -13.72 -0.40 5.80
C ALA A 31 -14.01 0.95 5.15
N LYS A 32 -14.21 2.01 5.96
CA LYS A 32 -14.37 3.38 5.46
C LYS A 32 -13.12 3.87 4.70
N LEU A 33 -11.92 3.47 5.12
CA LEU A 33 -10.69 3.78 4.40
C LEU A 33 -10.61 3.06 3.05
N LYS A 34 -10.91 1.75 3.02
CA LYS A 34 -10.97 0.94 1.79
C LYS A 34 -11.99 1.49 0.78
N GLN A 35 -13.13 1.97 1.25
CA GLN A 35 -14.14 2.60 0.38
C GLN A 35 -13.68 3.93 -0.22
N ARG A 36 -12.94 4.74 0.55
CA ARG A 36 -12.43 6.04 0.09
C ARG A 36 -11.22 5.92 -0.84
N LEU A 37 -10.43 4.87 -0.66
CA LEU A 37 -9.18 4.62 -1.37
C LEU A 37 -9.23 3.21 -1.97
N PRO A 38 -10.09 2.98 -2.98
CA PRO A 38 -10.39 1.64 -3.49
C PRO A 38 -9.26 1.04 -4.33
N THR A 39 -8.37 1.87 -4.89
CA THR A 39 -7.24 1.42 -5.71
C THR A 39 -5.94 2.10 -5.29
N PHE A 40 -4.81 1.51 -5.68
CA PHE A 40 -3.48 2.03 -5.41
C PHE A 40 -3.29 3.47 -5.91
N ASN A 41 -3.85 3.83 -7.07
CA ASN A 41 -3.76 5.19 -7.62
C ASN A 41 -4.42 6.24 -6.69
N TYR A 42 -5.46 5.87 -5.93
CA TYR A 42 -6.05 6.78 -4.93
C TYR A 42 -5.13 6.92 -3.71
N LEU A 43 -4.48 5.83 -3.28
CA LEU A 43 -3.51 5.85 -2.18
C LEU A 43 -2.31 6.73 -2.53
N GLU A 44 -1.75 6.57 -3.73
CA GLU A 44 -0.62 7.34 -4.24
C GLU A 44 -0.94 8.84 -4.29
N LYS A 45 -2.09 9.23 -4.87
CA LYS A 45 -2.54 10.63 -4.89
C LYS A 45 -2.72 11.22 -3.50
N ALA A 46 -3.17 10.42 -2.53
CA ALA A 46 -3.30 10.85 -1.14
C ALA A 46 -1.94 10.97 -0.45
N ALA A 47 -0.99 10.07 -0.76
CA ALA A 47 0.37 10.09 -0.25
C ALA A 47 1.15 11.31 -0.77
N ARG A 48 1.05 11.63 -2.07
CA ARG A 48 1.68 12.80 -2.69
C ARG A 48 1.30 14.15 -2.06
N ARG A 49 0.11 14.22 -1.45
CA ARG A 49 -0.36 15.43 -0.73
C ARG A 49 0.15 15.53 0.71
N ARG A 50 0.66 14.44 1.28
CA ARG A 50 1.05 14.33 2.69
C ARG A 50 2.55 14.20 2.88
N ILE A 51 3.24 13.55 1.95
CA ILE A 51 4.67 13.31 2.00
C ILE A 51 5.39 14.52 1.37
N PRO A 52 6.47 15.03 1.99
CA PRO A 52 7.32 16.05 1.38
C PRO A 52 7.83 15.61 -0.01
N GLY A 53 7.93 16.54 -0.96
CA GLY A 53 8.26 16.22 -2.36
C GLY A 53 9.51 15.36 -2.53
N PHE A 54 10.62 15.76 -1.91
CA PHE A 54 11.89 15.01 -2.02
C PHE A 54 11.79 13.56 -1.49
N ALA A 55 10.99 13.32 -0.44
CA ALA A 55 10.81 12.00 0.15
C ALA A 55 9.89 11.13 -0.72
N PHE A 56 8.89 11.78 -1.33
CA PHE A 56 8.03 11.14 -2.32
C PHE A 56 8.85 10.75 -3.55
N ASP A 57 9.66 11.67 -4.09
CA ASP A 57 10.51 11.44 -5.26
C ASP A 57 11.57 10.35 -5.00
N PHE A 58 11.99 10.14 -3.75
CA PHE A 58 12.87 9.01 -3.40
C PHE A 58 12.15 7.65 -3.50
N VAL A 59 10.89 7.59 -3.03
CA VAL A 59 10.09 6.36 -3.03
C VAL A 59 9.51 6.06 -4.42
N ASP A 60 9.14 7.11 -5.16
CA ASP A 60 8.64 7.05 -6.54
C ASP A 60 9.78 6.91 -7.56
N GLY A 61 10.96 7.41 -7.20
CA GLY A 61 12.16 7.46 -8.03
C GLY A 61 12.73 6.09 -8.30
N GLY A 62 12.38 5.53 -9.45
CA GLY A 62 13.18 4.47 -10.08
C GLY A 62 14.52 5.02 -10.59
N THR A 63 15.46 4.12 -10.87
CA THR A 63 16.75 4.50 -11.45
C THR A 63 16.58 5.09 -12.87
N GLY A 64 17.11 6.30 -13.11
CA GLY A 64 17.13 6.92 -14.45
C GLY A 64 15.80 7.56 -14.88
N GLU A 65 15.44 7.47 -16.16
CA GLU A 65 14.26 8.11 -16.76
C GLU A 65 12.93 7.33 -16.54
N HIS A 66 12.77 6.60 -15.44
CA HIS A 66 11.60 5.74 -15.13
C HIS A 66 11.26 4.65 -16.15
N LEU A 67 12.09 4.43 -17.18
CA LEU A 67 11.86 3.46 -18.26
C LEU A 67 11.63 2.02 -17.75
N ALA A 68 12.29 1.63 -16.66
CA ALA A 68 12.12 0.30 -16.08
C ALA A 68 10.73 0.11 -15.45
N ALA A 69 10.22 1.13 -14.76
CA ALA A 69 8.90 1.09 -14.13
C ALA A 69 7.80 1.03 -15.20
N GLU A 70 7.92 1.85 -16.25
CA GLU A 70 7.00 1.83 -17.39
C GLU A 70 7.01 0.46 -18.10
N ARG A 71 8.20 -0.08 -18.38
CA ARG A 71 8.35 -1.41 -18.99
C ARG A 71 7.71 -2.52 -18.16
N ASN A 72 7.91 -2.52 -16.85
CA ASN A 72 7.30 -3.51 -15.94
C ASN A 72 5.78 -3.40 -15.98
N ARG A 73 5.25 -2.18 -15.99
CA ARG A 73 3.81 -1.93 -16.09
C ARG A 73 3.24 -2.44 -17.41
N SER A 74 3.85 -2.06 -18.52
CA SER A 74 3.42 -2.51 -19.86
C SER A 74 3.48 -4.02 -20.01
N ALA A 75 4.50 -4.68 -19.42
CA ALA A 75 4.61 -6.13 -19.46
C ALA A 75 3.46 -6.82 -18.72
N LEU A 76 3.04 -6.29 -17.56
CA LEU A 76 1.88 -6.81 -16.83
C LEU A 76 0.56 -6.53 -17.55
N ASP A 77 0.39 -5.33 -18.11
CA ASP A 77 -0.82 -4.95 -18.85
C ASP A 77 -0.97 -5.78 -20.15
N ALA A 78 0.12 -6.31 -20.70
CA ALA A 78 0.10 -7.23 -21.84
C ALA A 78 -0.37 -8.66 -21.51
N VAL A 79 -0.39 -9.06 -20.23
CA VAL A 79 -0.84 -10.40 -19.81
C VAL A 79 -2.36 -10.44 -19.71
N GLN A 80 -3.00 -11.30 -20.49
CA GLN A 80 -4.46 -11.50 -20.46
C GLN A 80 -4.83 -12.79 -19.72
N ILE A 81 -5.85 -12.70 -18.86
CA ILE A 81 -6.40 -13.85 -18.13
C ILE A 81 -7.54 -14.43 -18.96
N ILE A 82 -7.49 -15.74 -19.25
CA ILE A 82 -8.59 -16.47 -19.89
C ILE A 82 -9.48 -17.07 -18.78
N PRO A 83 -10.70 -16.52 -18.56
CA PRO A 83 -11.58 -17.05 -17.53
C PRO A 83 -12.11 -18.44 -17.93
N ARG A 84 -12.13 -19.36 -16.97
CA ARG A 84 -12.74 -20.68 -17.13
C ARG A 84 -14.11 -20.70 -16.44
N TYR A 85 -15.16 -20.94 -17.22
CA TYR A 85 -16.54 -20.97 -16.73
C TYR A 85 -16.96 -22.39 -16.36
N GLY A 86 -17.94 -22.52 -15.46
CA GLY A 86 -18.50 -23.82 -15.05
C GLY A 86 -17.71 -24.59 -13.98
N VAL A 87 -16.59 -24.05 -13.50
CA VAL A 87 -15.83 -24.61 -12.37
C VAL A 87 -16.14 -23.80 -11.12
N CYS A 88 -17.05 -24.32 -10.29
CA CYS A 88 -17.34 -23.76 -8.97
C CYS A 88 -16.57 -24.54 -7.90
N ALA A 89 -15.27 -24.27 -7.77
CA ALA A 89 -14.47 -24.77 -6.66
C ALA A 89 -14.44 -23.73 -5.53
N ALA A 90 -14.35 -24.20 -4.28
CA ALA A 90 -14.06 -23.32 -3.15
C ALA A 90 -12.70 -22.63 -3.40
N LEU A 91 -12.67 -21.30 -3.30
CA LEU A 91 -11.46 -20.52 -3.49
C LEU A 91 -10.56 -20.66 -2.27
N ASN A 92 -9.40 -21.28 -2.46
CA ASN A 92 -8.32 -21.29 -1.47
C ASN A 92 -7.09 -20.60 -2.08
N THR A 93 -6.63 -19.52 -1.45
CA THR A 93 -5.42 -18.79 -1.85
C THR A 93 -4.20 -19.16 -1.03
N GLU A 94 -4.31 -20.09 -0.08
CA GLU A 94 -3.17 -20.51 0.73
C GLU A 94 -2.11 -21.22 -0.13
N VAL A 95 -0.84 -20.94 0.19
CA VAL A 95 0.32 -21.54 -0.49
C VAL A 95 1.39 -21.93 0.52
N GLU A 96 2.19 -22.94 0.20
CA GLU A 96 3.39 -23.29 0.96
C GLU A 96 4.63 -22.83 0.20
N LEU A 97 5.44 -21.98 0.82
CA LEU A 97 6.70 -21.49 0.28
C LEU A 97 7.80 -21.71 1.32
N PHE A 98 8.91 -22.33 0.92
CA PHE A 98 10.06 -22.61 1.80
C PHE A 98 9.70 -23.39 3.08
N GLY A 99 8.76 -24.33 3.01
CA GLY A 99 8.29 -25.11 4.16
C GLY A 99 7.38 -24.35 5.13
N ARG A 100 6.92 -23.16 4.75
CA ARG A 100 5.99 -22.34 5.54
C ARG A 100 4.69 -22.08 4.77
N ARG A 101 3.56 -22.23 5.45
CA ARG A 101 2.23 -21.95 4.90
C ARG A 101 1.89 -20.46 5.04
N TYR A 102 1.42 -19.86 3.95
CA TYR A 102 0.99 -18.47 3.83
C TYR A 102 -0.47 -18.40 3.38
N ALA A 103 -1.19 -17.36 3.81
CA ALA A 103 -2.61 -17.17 3.50
C ALA A 103 -2.89 -16.79 2.03
N SER A 104 -1.87 -16.29 1.31
CA SER A 104 -1.96 -15.80 -0.06
C SER A 104 -0.56 -15.82 -0.71
N PRO A 105 -0.43 -16.03 -2.04
CA PRO A 105 0.83 -15.94 -2.77
C PRO A 105 1.27 -14.48 -3.01
N ILE A 106 1.13 -13.63 -2.00
CA ILE A 106 1.52 -12.21 -2.05
C ILE A 106 2.40 -11.94 -0.83
N GLY A 107 3.58 -11.39 -1.08
CA GLY A 107 4.51 -10.93 -0.06
C GLY A 107 4.66 -9.41 -0.09
N ILE A 108 4.95 -8.84 1.07
CA ILE A 108 5.46 -7.46 1.14
C ILE A 108 6.97 -7.57 0.95
N GLY A 109 7.49 -6.88 -0.08
CA GLY A 109 8.92 -6.80 -0.33
C GLY A 109 9.64 -6.16 0.86
N THR A 110 10.91 -6.48 1.03
CA THR A 110 11.74 -5.94 2.12
C THR A 110 12.18 -4.50 1.87
N GLU A 111 11.77 -3.87 0.77
CA GLU A 111 12.00 -2.44 0.53
C GLU A 111 11.52 -1.69 1.77
N GLU A 112 12.42 -0.96 2.44
CA GLU A 112 12.26 -0.40 3.79
C GLU A 112 11.79 1.07 3.72
N PRO A 113 10.50 1.39 3.48
CA PRO A 113 10.02 2.76 3.63
C PRO A 113 10.20 3.27 5.08
N ASP A 114 10.30 2.36 6.04
CA ASP A 114 10.64 2.68 7.44
C ASP A 114 12.06 3.22 7.58
N HIS A 115 13.04 2.68 6.85
CA HIS A 115 14.42 3.17 6.90
C HIS A 115 14.55 4.56 6.27
N VAL A 116 13.84 4.82 5.17
CA VAL A 116 13.78 6.16 4.56
C VAL A 116 13.14 7.16 5.53
N ALA A 117 12.03 6.78 6.17
CA ALA A 117 11.39 7.64 7.17
C ALA A 117 12.33 7.93 8.35
N GLN A 118 13.08 6.92 8.82
CA GLN A 118 14.08 7.07 9.88
C GLN A 118 15.23 7.99 9.45
N LEU A 119 15.80 7.79 8.26
CA LEU A 119 16.89 8.62 7.73
C LEU A 119 16.46 10.10 7.65
N LEU A 120 15.26 10.36 7.17
CA LEU A 120 14.73 11.72 7.08
C LEU A 120 14.43 12.34 8.43
N GLU A 121 13.95 11.55 9.39
CA GLU A 121 13.76 12.00 10.76
C GLU A 121 15.09 12.36 11.42
N GLU A 122 16.13 11.55 11.20
CA GLU A 122 17.48 11.77 11.72
C GLU A 122 18.13 13.02 11.12
N GLU A 123 18.05 13.20 9.80
CA GLU A 123 18.56 14.38 9.10
C GLU A 123 17.83 15.66 9.52
N LEU A 124 16.49 15.63 9.57
CA LEU A 124 15.69 16.77 10.05
C LEU A 124 16.03 17.12 11.50
N ARG A 125 16.17 16.11 12.37
CA ARG A 125 16.54 16.31 13.78
C ARG A 125 17.94 16.90 13.90
N THR A 126 18.89 16.44 13.10
CA THR A 126 20.27 16.94 13.10
C THR A 126 20.33 18.39 12.62
N ALA A 127 19.65 18.72 11.52
CA ALA A 127 19.56 20.08 11.01
C ALA A 127 18.88 21.02 12.03
N LEU A 128 17.79 20.57 12.66
CA LEU A 128 17.11 21.29 13.74
C LEU A 128 18.06 21.55 14.91
N ALA A 129 18.79 20.52 15.36
CA ALA A 129 19.75 20.62 16.46
C ALA A 129 20.91 21.58 16.15
N GLN A 130 21.46 21.56 14.93
CA GLN A 130 22.48 22.51 14.49
C GLN A 130 22.00 23.97 14.54
N HIS A 131 20.69 24.18 14.42
CA HIS A 131 20.05 25.50 14.47
C HIS A 131 19.44 25.81 15.86
N GLY A 132 19.74 25.00 16.88
CA GLY A 132 19.24 25.18 18.25
C GLY A 132 17.74 25.00 18.41
N ALA A 133 17.09 24.32 17.46
CA ALA A 133 15.65 24.05 17.47
C ALA A 133 15.39 22.56 17.67
N TYR A 134 14.22 22.23 18.22
CA TYR A 134 13.75 20.84 18.38
C TYR A 134 12.49 20.58 17.55
N THR A 135 11.93 21.64 16.95
CA THR A 135 10.74 21.59 16.11
C THR A 135 10.85 22.60 14.98
N CYS A 136 10.20 22.32 13.84
CA CYS A 136 10.13 23.27 12.73
C CYS A 136 9.46 24.61 13.12
N ALA A 137 8.57 24.59 14.13
CA ALA A 137 7.94 25.80 14.65
C ALA A 137 8.93 26.70 15.39
N GLN A 138 9.85 26.12 16.17
CA GLN A 138 10.94 26.87 16.82
C GLN A 138 11.93 27.43 15.80
N LEU A 139 12.28 26.63 14.77
CA LEU A 139 13.20 27.06 13.72
C LEU A 139 12.64 28.25 12.90
N ARG A 140 11.31 28.33 12.75
CA ARG A 140 10.64 29.47 12.08
C ARG A 140 10.89 30.80 12.80
N ASN A 141 10.99 30.77 14.12
CA ASN A 141 11.17 31.94 14.98
C ASN A 141 12.61 32.06 15.53
N ALA A 142 13.57 31.31 14.98
CA ALA A 142 14.95 31.31 15.46
C ALA A 142 15.57 32.70 15.28
N ALA A 143 16.03 33.28 16.39
CA ALA A 143 16.52 34.66 16.46
C ALA A 143 17.87 34.88 15.75
N VAL A 144 18.62 33.81 15.44
CA VAL A 144 19.91 33.87 14.77
C VAL A 144 19.86 32.97 13.54
N ARG A 145 19.93 33.57 12.36
CA ARG A 145 20.25 32.88 11.10
C ARG A 145 21.71 33.17 10.77
N HIS A 146 22.46 32.16 10.33
CA HIS A 146 23.81 32.40 9.83
C HIS A 146 23.74 33.39 8.66
N SER A 147 24.71 34.30 8.53
CA SER A 147 24.69 35.37 7.51
C SER A 147 24.66 34.83 6.06
N ALA A 148 25.12 33.60 5.85
CA ALA A 148 25.07 32.87 4.58
C ALA A 148 23.82 31.97 4.40
N ALA A 149 22.85 32.01 5.32
CA ALA A 149 21.61 31.27 5.16
C ALA A 149 20.82 31.81 3.96
N TRP A 150 20.32 30.90 3.13
CA TRP A 150 19.55 31.21 1.93
C TRP A 150 18.42 32.21 2.23
N GLN A 151 18.36 33.30 1.46
CA GLN A 151 17.28 34.28 1.49
C GLN A 151 16.44 34.12 0.21
N PRO A 152 15.10 34.10 0.32
CA PRO A 152 14.20 33.89 -0.81
C PRO A 152 14.23 35.03 -1.84
#